data_AF-A0A821LWR2-F1
#
_entry.id   AF-A0A821LWR2-F1
#
_cell.length_a   1.000
_cell.length_b   1.000
_cell.length_c   1.000
_cell.angle_alpha   90.00
_cell.angle_beta   90.00
_cell.angle_gamma   90.00
#
_symmetry.space_group_name_H-M   'P 1'
#
loop_
_entity.id
_entity.type
_entity.pdbx_description
1 polymer ?
#
loop_
_entity_poly.entity_id
_entity_poly.type
_entity_poly.pdbx_seq_one_letter_code
_entity_poly.pdbx_strand_id
1 'polypeptide(L)'
;SAAVEAKQVAQQEAQRAVFTVEQAKQERQQKIVLAEGDAESAKLIGNAISKNPGYLKLRRIRAAQNIAKTLSLSANRAFLDAQALMINIADPKFDESTEELARKKR
;
A
#
# COMPACT_ATOMS: atom_id res chain seq x y z
N SER A 1 -8.21 40.95 -41.23
CA SER A 1 -8.86 40.19 -40.14
C SER A 1 -8.12 38.89 -39.82
N ALA A 2 -7.81 38.04 -40.81
CA ALA A 2 -7.16 36.74 -40.60
C ALA A 2 -5.80 36.75 -39.84
N ALA A 3 -4.94 37.76 -40.05
CA ALA A 3 -3.63 37.82 -39.38
C ALA A 3 -3.72 38.10 -37.86
N VAL A 4 -4.74 38.85 -37.43
CA VAL A 4 -4.97 39.16 -36.01
C VAL A 4 -5.55 37.94 -35.29
N GLU A 5 -6.46 37.25 -35.96
CA GLU A 5 -7.07 36.00 -35.50
C GLU A 5 -6.01 34.89 -35.34
N ALA A 6 -5.13 34.73 -36.34
CA ALA A 6 -4.01 33.80 -36.27
C ALA A 6 -3.05 34.12 -35.10
N LYS A 7 -2.77 35.40 -34.84
CA LYS A 7 -1.93 35.83 -33.71
C LYS A 7 -2.59 35.52 -32.36
N GLN A 8 -3.92 35.69 -32.26
CA GLN A 8 -4.68 35.36 -31.05
C GLN A 8 -4.70 33.84 -30.80
N VAL A 9 -4.90 33.04 -31.85
CA VAL A 9 -4.85 31.57 -31.76
C VAL A 9 -3.45 31.11 -31.33
N ALA A 10 -2.39 31.64 -31.93
CA ALA A 10 -1.01 31.29 -31.56
C ALA A 10 -0.69 31.64 -30.10
N GLN A 11 -1.18 32.78 -29.59
CA GLN A 11 -1.02 33.14 -28.17
C GLN A 11 -1.80 32.20 -27.25
N GLN A 12 -3.01 31.79 -27.63
CA GLN A 12 -3.83 30.88 -26.84
C GLN A 12 -3.22 29.47 -26.78
N GLU A 13 -2.67 28.99 -27.90
CA GLU A 13 -1.94 27.72 -27.96
C GLU A 13 -0.67 27.73 -27.13
N ALA A 14 0.10 28.83 -27.17
CA ALA A 14 1.29 28.99 -26.33
C ALA A 14 0.92 28.96 -24.82
N GLN A 15 -0.15 29.65 -24.41
CA GLN A 15 -0.62 29.62 -23.02
C GLN A 15 -1.06 28.21 -22.59
N ARG A 16 -1.78 27.48 -23.46
CA ARG A 16 -2.18 26.09 -23.20
C ARG A 16 -0.98 25.15 -23.09
N ALA A 17 0.03 25.31 -23.93
CA ALA A 17 1.25 24.50 -23.88
C ALA A 17 1.99 24.72 -22.56
N VAL A 18 2.14 25.97 -22.11
CA VAL A 18 2.76 26.31 -20.82
C VAL A 18 1.96 25.70 -19.66
N PHE A 19 0.63 25.81 -19.68
CA PHE A 19 -0.22 25.21 -18.64
C PHE A 19 -0.09 23.68 -18.58
N THR A 20 -0.08 23.03 -19.74
CA THR A 20 0.05 21.56 -19.84
C THR A 20 1.40 21.08 -19.28
N VAL A 21 2.49 21.79 -19.59
CA VAL A 21 3.82 21.47 -19.06
C VAL A 21 3.87 21.67 -17.55
N GLU A 22 3.29 22.75 -17.04
CA GLU A 22 3.29 23.03 -15.60
C GLU A 22 2.45 22.02 -14.83
N GLN A 23 1.28 21.63 -15.36
CA GLN A 23 0.48 20.54 -14.79
C GLN A 23 1.27 19.23 -14.74
N ALA A 24 1.95 18.86 -15.83
CA ALA A 24 2.76 17.64 -15.88
C ALA A 24 3.91 17.66 -14.84
N LYS A 25 4.53 18.82 -14.59
CA LYS A 25 5.54 18.98 -13.54
C LYS A 25 4.95 18.79 -12.14
N GLN A 26 3.79 19.39 -11.88
CA GLN A 26 3.10 19.26 -10.59
C GLN A 26 2.67 17.83 -10.32
N GLU A 27 2.07 17.15 -11.30
CA GLU A 27 1.69 15.74 -11.18
C GLU A 27 2.90 14.83 -10.94
N ARG A 28 4.02 15.11 -11.61
CA ARG A 28 5.28 14.39 -11.35
C ARG A 28 5.75 14.61 -9.91
N GLN A 29 5.77 15.85 -9.44
CA GLN A 29 6.21 16.17 -8.09
C GLN A 29 5.29 15.53 -7.04
N GLN A 30 3.97 15.56 -7.26
CA GLN A 30 2.99 14.91 -6.40
C GLN A 30 3.25 13.40 -6.29
N LYS A 31 3.51 12.72 -7.42
CA LYS A 31 3.85 11.29 -7.42
C LYS A 31 5.15 11.00 -6.68
N ILE A 32 6.17 11.86 -6.82
CA ILE A 32 7.45 11.71 -6.11
C ILE A 32 7.22 11.83 -4.61
N VAL A 33 6.54 12.89 -4.15
CA VAL A 33 6.29 13.12 -2.72
C VAL A 33 5.45 11.99 -2.11
N LEU A 34 4.43 11.50 -2.83
CA LEU A 34 3.63 10.37 -2.39
C LEU A 34 4.49 9.10 -2.23
N ALA A 35 5.33 8.81 -3.23
CA ALA A 35 6.21 7.65 -3.19
C ALA A 35 7.29 7.77 -2.08
N GLU A 36 7.83 8.95 -1.86
CA GLU A 36 8.77 9.23 -0.77
C GLU A 36 8.11 9.06 0.62
N GLY A 37 6.90 9.59 0.78
CA GLY A 37 6.11 9.44 2.01
C GLY A 37 5.77 7.98 2.30
N ASP A 38 5.35 7.22 1.28
CA ASP A 38 5.09 5.79 1.41
C ASP A 38 6.37 5.01 1.76
N ALA A 39 7.49 5.34 1.12
CA ALA A 39 8.79 4.71 1.40
C ALA A 39 9.28 5.00 2.82
N GLU A 40 9.15 6.24 3.30
CA GLU A 40 9.52 6.61 4.66
C GLU A 40 8.62 5.93 5.70
N SER A 41 7.30 5.93 5.47
CA SER A 41 6.33 5.23 6.30
C SER A 41 6.64 3.73 6.37
N ALA A 42 6.90 3.09 5.23
CA ALA A 42 7.28 1.68 5.17
C ALA A 42 8.59 1.40 5.93
N LYS A 43 9.59 2.28 5.84
CA LYS A 43 10.85 2.16 6.61
C LYS A 43 10.59 2.29 8.10
N LEU A 44 9.80 3.27 8.55
CA LEU A 44 9.48 3.48 9.96
C LEU A 44 8.70 2.29 10.54
N ILE A 45 7.68 1.81 9.82
CA ILE A 45 6.91 0.62 10.19
C ILE A 45 7.81 -0.62 10.21
N GLY A 46 8.64 -0.81 9.19
CA GLY A 46 9.59 -1.93 9.11
C GLY A 46 10.58 -1.94 10.28
N ASN A 47 11.10 -0.77 10.65
CA ASN A 47 11.99 -0.61 11.80
C ASN A 47 11.27 -0.89 13.13
N ALA A 48 10.05 -0.40 13.30
CA ALA A 48 9.24 -0.64 14.50
C ALA A 48 8.90 -2.14 14.67
N ILE A 49 8.51 -2.80 13.58
CA ILE A 49 8.26 -4.25 13.54
C ILE A 49 9.53 -5.03 13.86
N SER A 50 10.67 -4.62 13.29
CA SER A 50 11.96 -5.28 13.51
C SER A 50 12.45 -5.20 14.96
N LYS A 51 12.01 -4.19 15.74
CA LYS A 51 12.35 -4.06 17.16
C LYS A 51 11.58 -5.04 18.05
N ASN A 52 10.39 -5.48 17.63
CA ASN A 52 9.58 -6.41 18.41
C ASN A 52 9.07 -7.58 17.53
N PRO A 53 9.85 -8.66 17.38
CA PRO A 53 9.42 -9.83 16.60
C PRO A 53 8.19 -10.52 17.18
N GLY A 54 7.92 -10.39 18.49
CA GLY A 54 6.72 -10.91 19.13
C GLY A 54 5.43 -10.18 18.75
N TYR A 55 5.53 -8.91 18.33
CA TYR A 55 4.38 -8.10 17.93
C TYR A 55 3.67 -8.66 16.69
N LEU A 56 4.41 -9.14 15.69
CA LEU A 56 3.83 -9.76 14.49
C LEU A 56 3.07 -11.04 14.82
N LYS A 57 3.62 -11.90 15.67
CA LYS A 57 2.97 -13.13 16.13
C LYS A 57 1.64 -12.81 16.85
N LEU A 58 1.66 -11.86 17.78
CA LEU A 58 0.45 -11.43 18.48
C LEU A 58 -0.58 -10.78 17.55
N ARG A 59 -0.15 -9.96 16.59
CA ARG A 59 -1.04 -9.34 15.60
C ARG A 59 -1.70 -10.38 14.69
N ARG A 60 -0.96 -11.41 14.27
CA ARG A 60 -1.51 -12.53 13.50
C ARG A 60 -2.55 -13.32 14.29
N ILE A 61 -2.28 -13.63 15.56
CA ILE A 61 -3.25 -14.32 16.43
C ILE A 61 -4.54 -13.48 16.58
N ARG A 62 -4.44 -12.17 16.77
CA ARG A 62 -5.62 -11.29 16.82
C ARG A 62 -6.40 -11.25 15.51
N ALA A 63 -5.70 -11.25 14.37
CA ALA A 63 -6.34 -11.32 13.06
C ALA A 63 -7.10 -12.66 12.90
N ALA A 64 -6.47 -13.79 13.23
CA ALA A 64 -7.09 -15.10 13.24
C ALA A 64 -8.34 -15.15 14.13
N GLN A 65 -8.28 -14.57 15.34
CA GLN A 65 -9.43 -14.47 16.25
C GLN A 65 -10.58 -13.66 15.66
N ASN A 66 -10.29 -12.52 15.02
CA ASN A 66 -11.31 -11.70 14.38
C ASN A 66 -11.96 -12.42 13.20
N ILE A 67 -11.17 -13.10 12.36
CA ILE A 67 -11.67 -13.87 11.22
C ILE A 67 -12.54 -15.03 11.73
N ALA A 68 -12.10 -15.76 12.75
CA ALA A 68 -12.86 -16.86 13.36
C ALA A 68 -14.19 -16.36 13.95
N LYS A 69 -14.20 -15.19 14.60
CA LYS A 69 -15.42 -14.56 15.10
C LYS A 69 -16.38 -14.19 13.97
N THR A 70 -15.88 -13.57 12.90
CA THR A 70 -16.69 -13.23 11.72
C THR A 70 -17.24 -14.48 11.04
N LEU A 71 -16.45 -15.55 10.94
CA LEU A 71 -16.89 -16.82 10.36
C LEU A 71 -17.95 -17.52 11.23
N SER A 72 -17.79 -17.49 12.56
CA SER A 72 -18.77 -18.04 13.51
C SER A 72 -20.11 -17.30 13.45
N LEU A 73 -20.08 -15.98 13.24
CA LEU A 73 -21.28 -15.15 13.07
C LEU A 73 -21.86 -15.21 11.64
N SER A 74 -21.11 -15.72 10.66
CA SER A 74 -21.56 -15.81 9.28
C SER A 74 -22.64 -16.87 9.13
N ALA A 75 -23.81 -16.49 8.62
CA ALA A 75 -24.89 -17.41 8.27
C ALA A 75 -24.55 -18.30 7.06
N ASN A 76 -23.54 -17.90 6.26
CA ASN A 76 -23.12 -18.64 5.07
C ASN A 76 -22.10 -19.72 5.45
N ARG A 77 -22.48 -20.98 5.27
CA ARG A 77 -21.60 -22.15 5.38
C ARG A 77 -20.82 -22.33 4.09
N ALA A 78 -19.75 -21.55 3.91
CA ALA A 78 -18.78 -21.76 2.84
C ALA A 78 -17.62 -22.64 3.35
N PHE A 79 -17.23 -23.64 2.57
CA PHE A 79 -15.99 -24.38 2.84
C PHE A 79 -14.83 -23.50 2.41
N LEU A 80 -14.12 -22.95 3.40
CA LEU A 80 -12.96 -22.10 3.18
C LEU A 80 -11.73 -22.80 3.73
N ASP A 81 -10.63 -22.67 3.00
CA ASP A 81 -9.36 -23.21 3.43
C ASP A 81 -8.84 -22.44 4.66
N ALA A 82 -8.48 -23.18 5.71
CA ALA A 82 -8.00 -22.62 6.97
C ALA A 82 -6.61 -21.98 6.84
N GLN A 83 -5.80 -22.39 5.86
CA GLN A 83 -4.49 -21.79 5.58
C GLN A 83 -4.65 -20.42 4.92
N ALA A 84 -5.51 -20.31 3.90
CA ALA A 84 -5.84 -19.03 3.26
C ALA A 84 -6.38 -17.98 4.26
N LEU A 85 -7.14 -18.43 5.26
CA LEU A 85 -7.70 -17.56 6.30
C LEU A 85 -6.75 -17.29 7.48
N MET A 86 -5.54 -17.85 7.47
CA MET A 86 -4.55 -17.72 8.55
C MET A 86 -5.12 -18.08 9.95
N ILE A 87 -6.05 -19.02 10.03
CA ILE A 87 -6.69 -19.43 11.30
C ILE A 87 -5.91 -20.57 11.96
N ASN A 88 -5.13 -21.32 11.19
CA ASN A 88 -4.40 -22.48 11.68
C ASN A 88 -3.13 -22.09 12.48
N ILE A 89 -3.32 -21.69 13.73
CA ILE A 89 -2.25 -21.27 14.64
C ILE A 89 -1.33 -22.44 15.06
N ALA A 90 -1.79 -23.69 14.91
CA ALA A 90 -1.03 -24.89 15.28
C ALA A 90 -0.05 -25.36 14.19
N ASP A 91 -0.12 -24.79 12.99
CA ASP A 91 0.76 -25.17 11.87
C ASP A 91 2.16 -24.55 12.05
N PRO A 92 3.25 -25.32 11.93
CA PRO A 92 4.61 -24.74 11.90
C PRO A 92 4.81 -23.72 10.78
N LYS A 93 4.04 -23.79 9.68
CA LYS A 93 4.06 -22.79 8.59
C LYS A 93 3.49 -21.44 8.99
N PHE A 94 2.71 -21.36 10.07
CA PHE A 94 2.12 -20.11 10.56
C PHE A 94 3.19 -19.10 11.00
N ASP A 95 4.23 -19.60 11.66
CA ASP A 95 5.34 -18.81 12.18
C ASP A 95 6.51 -18.70 11.21
N GLU A 96 6.61 -19.57 10.20
CA GLU A 96 7.71 -19.63 9.22
C GLU A 96 8.03 -18.27 8.59
N SER A 97 7.02 -17.57 8.07
CA SER A 97 7.21 -16.23 7.47
C SER A 97 7.65 -15.15 8.47
N THR A 98 7.34 -15.28 9.76
CA THR A 98 7.88 -14.39 10.81
C THR A 98 9.29 -14.78 11.23
N GLU A 99 9.60 -16.07 11.22
CA GLU A 99 10.91 -16.60 11.59
C GLU A 99 11.95 -16.38 10.50
N GLU A 100 11.58 -16.46 9.23
CA GLU A 100 12.44 -16.08 8.10
C GLU A 100 12.85 -14.61 8.18
N LEU A 101 11.92 -13.72 8.50
CA LEU A 101 12.20 -12.30 8.73
C LEU A 101 13.14 -12.08 9.93
N ALA A 102 13.00 -12.87 11.00
CA ALA A 102 13.89 -12.82 12.15
C ALA A 102 15.29 -13.40 11.85
N ARG A 103 15.38 -14.45 11.03
CA ARG A 103 16.63 -15.09 10.61
C ARG A 103 17.42 -14.24 9.62
N LYS A 104 16.75 -13.56 8.68
CA LYS A 104 17.38 -12.66 7.69
C LYS A 104 18.02 -11.41 8.31
N LYS A 105 17.76 -11.17 9.60
CA LYS A 105 18.31 -10.08 10.41
C LYS A 105 19.58 -10.48 11.20
N ARG A 106 19.87 -11.78 11.30
CA ARG A 106 21.14 -12.31 11.86
C ARG A 106 22.18 -12.41 10.75
#